data_AF-A0A5C7PIC2-F1
#
_entry.id   AF-A0A5C7PIC2-F1
#
_cell.length_a   1.000
_cell.length_b   1.000
_cell.length_c   1.000
_cell.angle_alpha   90.00
_cell.angle_beta   90.00
_cell.angle_gamma   90.00
#
_symmetry.space_group_name_H-M   'P 1'
#
loop_
_entity.id
_entity.type
_entity.pdbx_description
1 polymer ?
#
loop_
_entity_poly.entity_id
_entity_poly.type
_entity_poly.pdbx_seq_one_letter_code
_entity_poly.pdbx_strand_id
1 'polypeptide(L)'
;MWPWAWHWWLLLARWRGLGRWRGGEVGVADGLMLLGLMLLVIAAVGVLRLPDALSRQHAATKAATLALGVLLIGVAIKGGGLAWALRALGIFVALLVTLPAASHLLARAALRERDRGPG
;
A
#
# COMPACT_ATOMS: atom_id res chain seq x y z
N MET A 1 -46.90 3.49 -4.42
CA MET A 1 -45.72 4.04 -5.13
C MET A 1 -44.92 4.80 -4.08
N TRP A 2 -43.77 4.28 -3.64
CA TRP A 2 -43.18 4.58 -2.33
C TRP A 2 -42.25 5.82 -2.33
N PRO A 3 -42.46 6.85 -1.49
CA PRO A 3 -41.73 8.15 -1.52
C PRO A 3 -40.22 8.09 -1.20
N TRP A 4 -39.77 7.03 -0.55
CA TRP A 4 -38.41 6.89 0.00
C TRP A 4 -37.41 6.20 -0.98
N ALA A 5 -37.84 5.88 -2.21
CA ALA A 5 -36.94 5.27 -3.21
C ALA A 5 -35.96 6.30 -3.83
N TRP A 6 -36.31 7.59 -3.80
CA TRP A 6 -35.55 8.63 -4.52
C TRP A 6 -34.17 8.92 -3.95
N HIS A 7 -33.99 8.87 -2.63
CA HIS A 7 -32.68 9.10 -2.02
C HIS A 7 -31.71 7.94 -2.28
N TRP A 8 -32.21 6.71 -2.31
CA TRP A 8 -31.45 5.54 -2.74
C TRP A 8 -31.11 5.60 -4.22
N TRP A 9 -32.04 6.05 -5.06
CA TRP A 9 -31.80 6.21 -6.50
C TRP A 9 -30.76 7.30 -6.79
N LEU A 10 -30.75 8.41 -6.04
CA LEU A 10 -29.73 9.46 -6.17
C LEU A 10 -28.35 9.00 -5.70
N LEU A 11 -28.28 8.17 -4.65
CA LEU A 11 -27.04 7.52 -4.20
C LEU A 11 -26.50 6.53 -5.25
N LEU A 12 -27.38 5.72 -5.86
CA LEU A 12 -27.02 4.79 -6.94
C LEU A 12 -26.67 5.51 -8.24
N ALA A 13 -27.37 6.60 -8.58
CA ALA A 13 -27.07 7.43 -9.73
C ALA A 13 -25.73 8.16 -9.57
N ARG A 14 -25.42 8.63 -8.35
CA ARG A 14 -24.10 9.18 -8.00
C ARG A 14 -23.01 8.11 -8.10
N TRP A 15 -23.31 6.86 -7.75
CA TRP A 15 -22.38 5.73 -7.88
C TRP A 15 -22.09 5.37 -9.35
N ARG A 16 -23.09 5.48 -10.24
CA ARG A 16 -22.92 5.25 -11.70
C ARG A 16 -22.06 6.31 -12.40
N GLY A 17 -21.89 7.51 -11.82
CA GLY A 17 -21.04 8.58 -12.36
C GLY A 17 -19.56 8.49 -11.97
N LEU A 18 -19.19 7.58 -11.06
CA LEU A 18 -17.87 7.57 -10.39
C LEU A 18 -16.82 6.63 -10.98
N GLY A 19 -17.15 5.89 -12.05
CA GLY A 19 -16.21 4.95 -12.64
C GLY A 19 -16.45 4.83 -14.13
N ARG A 20 -15.95 5.81 -14.89
CA ARG A 20 -15.72 5.61 -16.32
C ARG A 20 -14.59 4.58 -16.44
N TRP A 21 -14.94 3.31 -16.26
CA TRP A 21 -14.09 2.18 -16.60
C TRP A 21 -13.84 2.27 -18.10
N ARG A 22 -12.81 3.04 -18.49
CA ARG A 22 -12.26 3.05 -19.85
C ARG A 22 -11.68 1.65 -20.02
N GLY A 23 -12.50 0.75 -20.54
CA GLY A 23 -12.07 -0.54 -21.00
C GLY A 23 -11.01 -0.40 -22.08
N GLY A 24 -10.13 -1.39 -22.14
CA GLY A 24 -9.45 -1.79 -23.37
C GLY A 24 -7.93 -1.75 -23.34
N GLU A 25 -7.31 -0.77 -22.69
CA GLU A 25 -5.89 -0.48 -22.95
C GLU A 25 -5.11 -0.41 -21.63
N VAL A 26 -4.16 -1.33 -21.45
CA VAL A 26 -3.21 -1.30 -20.33
C VAL A 26 -2.40 -0.02 -20.42
N GLY A 27 -2.72 0.95 -19.57
CA GLY A 27 -2.00 2.20 -19.50
C GLY A 27 -0.67 2.03 -18.76
N VAL A 28 0.26 2.96 -18.97
CA VAL A 28 1.53 3.03 -18.21
C VAL A 28 1.28 2.99 -16.70
N ALA A 29 0.20 3.64 -16.24
CA ALA A 29 -0.22 3.61 -14.84
C ALA A 29 -0.57 2.20 -14.33
N ASP A 30 -1.24 1.37 -15.14
CA ASP A 30 -1.57 -0.01 -14.78
C ASP A 30 -0.31 -0.88 -14.71
N GLY A 31 0.63 -0.67 -15.65
CA GLY A 31 1.94 -1.32 -15.62
C GLY A 31 2.73 -1.00 -14.35
N LEU A 32 2.76 0.28 -13.95
CA LEU A 32 3.38 0.73 -12.69
C LEU A 32 2.71 0.08 -11.47
N MET A 33 1.39 0.03 -11.42
CA MET A 33 0.66 -0.62 -10.33
C MET A 33 0.98 -2.12 -10.24
N LEU A 34 0.98 -2.82 -11.37
CA LEU A 34 1.31 -4.25 -11.44
C LEU A 34 2.76 -4.51 -11.00
N LEU A 35 3.71 -3.69 -11.45
CA LEU A 35 5.10 -3.77 -11.04
C LEU A 35 5.24 -3.55 -9.52
N GLY A 36 4.61 -2.50 -8.98
CA GLY A 36 4.58 -2.24 -7.55
C GLY A 36 3.99 -3.40 -6.74
N LEU A 37 2.91 -4.02 -7.24
CA LEU A 37 2.32 -5.20 -6.63
C LEU A 37 3.29 -6.40 -6.62
N MET A 38 3.98 -6.67 -7.75
CA MET A 38 4.97 -7.74 -7.81
C MET A 38 6.11 -7.52 -6.83
N LEU A 39 6.62 -6.28 -6.72
CA LEU A 39 7.64 -5.92 -5.74
C LEU A 39 7.14 -6.10 -4.29
N LEU A 40 5.86 -5.81 -4.03
CA LEU A 40 5.26 -6.02 -2.71
C LEU A 40 5.20 -7.51 -2.34
N VAL A 41 4.87 -8.37 -3.31
CA VAL A 41 4.90 -9.83 -3.13
C VAL A 41 6.33 -10.30 -2.84
N ILE A 42 7.33 -9.78 -3.58
CA ILE A 42 8.75 -10.10 -3.31
C ILE A 42 9.14 -9.66 -1.89
N ALA A 43 8.70 -8.49 -1.44
CA ALA A 43 8.94 -8.02 -0.07
C ALA A 43 8.35 -8.98 0.97
N ALA A 44 7.11 -9.44 0.76
CA ALA A 44 6.45 -10.42 1.63
C ALA A 44 7.18 -11.78 1.65
N VAL A 45 7.64 -12.25 0.49
CA VAL A 45 8.46 -13.48 0.39
C VAL A 45 9.79 -13.30 1.13
N GLY A 46 10.42 -12.12 1.05
CA GLY A 46 11.62 -11.78 1.80
C GLY A 46 11.42 -11.96 3.31
N VAL A 47 10.29 -11.48 3.84
CA VAL A 47 9.92 -11.69 5.25
C VAL A 47 9.83 -13.18 5.59
N LEU A 48 9.28 -14.02 4.72
CA LEU A 48 9.13 -15.45 5.01
C LEU A 48 10.44 -16.25 4.90
N ARG A 49 11.40 -15.79 4.10
CA ARG A 49 12.65 -16.54 3.85
C ARG A 49 13.78 -16.30 4.85
N LEU A 50 13.83 -15.13 5.50
CA LEU A 50 14.96 -14.76 6.36
C LEU A 50 14.79 -15.33 7.79
N PRO A 51 15.81 -15.98 8.37
CA PRO A 51 15.71 -16.65 9.67
C PRO A 51 15.69 -15.67 10.86
N ASP A 52 16.36 -14.53 10.75
CA ASP A 52 16.48 -13.52 11.79
C ASP A 52 15.44 -12.38 11.64
N ALA A 53 14.91 -11.88 12.75
CA ALA A 53 13.85 -10.88 12.78
C ALA A 53 14.30 -9.51 12.26
N LEU A 54 15.51 -9.06 12.61
CA LEU A 54 16.04 -7.78 12.15
C LEU A 54 16.38 -7.84 10.66
N SER A 55 16.90 -8.98 10.21
CA SER A 55 17.20 -9.24 8.80
C SER A 55 15.92 -9.26 7.96
N ARG A 56 14.84 -9.91 8.43
CA ARG A 56 13.50 -9.85 7.82
C ARG A 56 13.01 -8.42 7.68
N GLN A 57 13.09 -7.64 8.75
CA GLN A 57 12.63 -6.25 8.76
C GLN A 57 13.41 -5.36 7.79
N HIS A 58 14.74 -5.52 7.74
CA HIS A 58 15.58 -4.71 6.87
C HIS A 58 15.29 -4.99 5.38
N ALA A 59 15.12 -6.26 5.02
CA ALA A 59 14.72 -6.64 3.67
C ALA A 59 13.31 -6.13 3.33
N ALA A 60 12.36 -6.31 4.25
CA ALA A 60 10.97 -5.92 4.07
C ALA A 60 10.81 -4.41 3.88
N THR A 61 11.44 -3.61 4.73
CA THR A 61 11.32 -2.14 4.67
C THR A 61 11.86 -1.55 3.38
N LYS A 62 13.04 -1.99 2.92
CA LYS A 62 13.62 -1.57 1.63
C LYS A 62 12.78 -1.97 0.43
N ALA A 63 12.35 -3.22 0.37
CA ALA A 63 11.54 -3.72 -0.74
C ALA A 63 10.13 -3.12 -0.74
N ALA A 64 9.49 -3.00 0.41
CA ALA A 64 8.13 -2.46 0.55
C ALA A 64 8.07 -0.96 0.23
N THR A 65 9.06 -0.17 0.64
CA THR A 65 9.10 1.26 0.30
C THR A 65 9.21 1.51 -1.19
N LEU A 66 10.07 0.75 -1.89
CA LEU A 66 10.15 0.82 -3.35
C LEU A 66 8.86 0.35 -4.02
N ALA A 67 8.30 -0.79 -3.58
CA ALA A 67 7.05 -1.33 -4.10
C ALA A 67 5.89 -0.33 -4.00
N LEU A 68 5.70 0.25 -2.81
CA LEU A 68 4.67 1.24 -2.54
C LEU A 68 4.92 2.54 -3.30
N GLY A 69 6.16 2.99 -3.42
CA GLY A 69 6.50 4.18 -4.20
C GLY A 69 6.06 4.05 -5.66
N VAL A 70 6.43 2.94 -6.31
CA VAL A 70 6.07 2.66 -7.71
C VAL A 70 4.55 2.50 -7.87
N LEU A 71 3.91 1.75 -6.97
CA LEU A 71 2.47 1.55 -6.97
C LEU A 71 1.70 2.88 -6.83
N LEU A 72 2.11 3.73 -5.89
CA LEU A 72 1.47 5.02 -5.61
C LEU A 72 1.67 6.03 -6.73
N ILE A 73 2.80 5.98 -7.46
CA ILE A 73 2.99 6.76 -8.70
C ILE A 73 1.94 6.35 -9.74
N GLY A 74 1.73 5.05 -9.95
CA GLY A 74 0.65 4.55 -10.80
C GLY A 74 -0.73 5.05 -10.37
N VAL A 75 -1.01 5.03 -9.06
CA VAL A 75 -2.28 5.55 -8.49
C VAL A 75 -2.44 7.05 -8.73
N ALA A 76 -1.40 7.84 -8.54
CA ALA A 76 -1.44 9.28 -8.79
C ALA A 76 -1.74 9.59 -10.27
N ILE A 77 -1.09 8.87 -11.19
CA ILE A 77 -1.30 9.05 -12.64
C ILE A 77 -2.73 8.64 -13.02
N LYS A 78 -3.22 7.50 -12.55
CA LYS A 78 -4.56 6.98 -12.90
C LYS A 78 -5.69 7.81 -12.27
N GLY A 79 -5.48 8.30 -11.05
CA GLY A 79 -6.44 9.17 -10.37
C GLY A 79 -6.55 10.55 -11.00
N GLY A 80 -5.43 11.07 -11.53
CA GLY A 80 -5.37 12.34 -12.24
C GLY A 80 -5.50 13.57 -11.33
N GLY A 81 -4.76 14.62 -11.66
CA GLY A 81 -4.82 15.90 -10.94
C GLY A 81 -4.11 15.92 -9.58
N LEU A 82 -4.00 17.14 -9.02
CA LEU A 82 -3.19 17.40 -7.83
C LEU A 82 -3.72 16.68 -6.57
N ALA A 83 -5.04 16.55 -6.43
CA ALA A 83 -5.65 15.92 -5.26
C ALA A 83 -5.22 14.45 -5.09
N TRP A 84 -5.12 13.69 -6.19
CA TRP A 84 -4.66 12.29 -6.15
C TRP A 84 -3.15 12.19 -5.88
N ALA A 85 -2.36 13.11 -6.45
CA ALA A 85 -0.93 13.18 -6.16
C ALA A 85 -0.66 13.47 -4.68
N LEU A 86 -1.40 14.41 -4.06
CA LEU A 86 -1.26 14.73 -2.64
C LEU A 86 -1.69 13.57 -1.73
N ARG A 87 -2.75 12.84 -2.10
CA ARG A 87 -3.15 11.62 -1.37
C ARG A 87 -2.08 10.54 -1.44
N ALA A 88 -1.54 10.28 -2.62
CA ALA A 88 -0.46 9.32 -2.82
C ALA A 88 0.79 9.70 -2.02
N LEU A 89 1.18 10.97 -2.05
CA LEU A 89 2.29 11.50 -1.26
C LEU A 89 2.02 11.37 0.24
N GLY A 90 0.82 11.72 0.70
CA GLY A 90 0.43 11.60 2.11
C GLY A 90 0.52 10.16 2.62
N ILE A 91 0.06 9.19 1.82
CA ILE A 91 0.20 7.76 2.14
C ILE A 91 1.67 7.36 2.22
N PHE A 92 2.49 7.79 1.25
CA PHE A 92 3.92 7.47 1.22
C PHE A 92 4.67 8.03 2.43
N VAL A 93 4.41 9.29 2.78
CA VAL A 93 5.02 9.94 3.96
C VAL A 93 4.56 9.29 5.26
N ALA A 94 3.26 9.02 5.41
CA ALA A 94 2.73 8.33 6.59
C ALA A 94 3.41 6.96 6.79
N LEU A 95 3.66 6.23 5.70
CA LEU A 95 4.39 4.98 5.73
C LEU A 95 5.85 5.17 6.19
N LEU A 96 6.57 6.16 5.65
CA LEU A 96 7.94 6.47 6.05
C LEU A 96 8.08 6.87 7.52
N VAL A 97 7.06 7.48 8.12
CA VAL A 97 7.06 7.79 9.56
C VAL A 97 6.73 6.55 10.39
N THR A 98 5.84 5.69 9.89
CA THR A 98 5.40 4.46 10.58
C THR A 98 6.49 3.39 10.62
N LEU A 99 7.28 3.27 9.55
CA LEU A 99 8.33 2.25 9.42
C LEU A 99 9.42 2.34 10.52
N PRO A 100 10.00 3.52 10.83
CA PRO A 100 10.93 3.69 11.95
C PRO A 100 10.31 3.35 13.31
N ALA A 101 9.05 3.75 13.55
CA ALA A 101 8.37 3.46 14.81
C ALA A 101 8.20 1.94 14.99
N ALA A 102 7.75 1.25 13.94
CA ALA A 102 7.67 -0.21 13.93
C ALA A 102 9.06 -0.85 14.13
N SER A 103 10.08 -0.33 13.46
CA SER A 103 11.47 -0.80 13.57
C SER A 103 12.01 -0.71 14.99
N HIS A 104 11.73 0.40 15.69
CA HIS A 104 12.18 0.60 17.05
C HIS A 104 11.54 -0.39 18.03
N LEU A 105 10.24 -0.66 17.85
CA LEU A 105 9.51 -1.64 18.65
C LEU A 105 10.01 -3.07 18.38
N LEU A 106 10.24 -3.42 17.11
CA LEU A 106 10.79 -4.73 16.74
C LEU A 106 12.20 -4.94 17.28
N ALA A 107 13.05 -3.91 17.26
CA ALA A 107 14.39 -3.98 17.82
C ALA A 107 14.36 -4.26 19.33
N ARG A 108 13.48 -3.58 20.08
CA ARG A 108 13.28 -3.85 21.51
C ARG A 108 12.74 -5.25 21.78
N ALA A 109 11.87 -5.76 20.91
CA ALA A 109 11.34 -7.12 21.01
C ALA A 109 12.44 -8.16 20.75
N ALA A 110 13.27 -7.96 19.72
CA ALA A 110 14.38 -8.85 19.38
C ALA A 110 15.42 -8.96 20.51
N LEU A 111 15.72 -7.85 21.20
CA LEU A 111 16.60 -7.87 22.37
C LEU A 111 16.02 -8.74 23.50
N ARG A 112 14.72 -8.59 23.79
CA ARG A 112 14.04 -9.42 24.81
C ARG A 112 14.00 -10.90 24.44
N GLU A 113 13.88 -11.23 23.16
CA GLU A 113 13.95 -12.61 22.67
C GLU A 113 15.34 -13.20 22.92
N ARG A 114 16.39 -12.43 22.62
CA ARG A 114 17.79 -12.84 22.83
C ARG A 114 18.11 -13.07 24.32
N ASP A 115 17.59 -12.21 25.20
CA ASP A 115 17.83 -12.30 26.65
C ASP A 115 17.10 -13.49 27.29
N ARG A 116 16.12 -14.11 26.63
CA ARG A 116 15.35 -15.21 27.20
C ARG A 116 16.08 -16.55 27.26
N GLY A 117 17.15 -16.76 26.48
CA GLY A 117 17.94 -18.00 26.46
C GLY A 117 17.14 -19.27 26.10
N PRO A 118 17.76 -20.32 25.54
CA PRO A 118 17.08 -21.61 25.39
C PRO A 118 16.94 -22.26 26.77
N GLY A 119 15.70 -22.44 27.24
CA GLY A 119 15.37 -23.31 28.38
C GLY A 119 15.31 -24.77 27.96
#